data_AF-A0A533RS88-F1
#
_entry.id   AF-A0A533RS88-F1
#
_cell.length_a   1.000
_cell.length_b   1.000
_cell.length_c   1.000
_cell.angle_alpha   90.00
_cell.angle_beta   90.00
_cell.angle_gamma   90.00
#
_symmetry.space_group_name_H-M   'P 1'
#
loop_
_entity.id
_entity.type
_entity.pdbx_description
1 polymer ?
#
loop_
_entity_poly.entity_id
_entity_poly.type
_entity_poly.pdbx_seq_one_letter_code
_entity_poly.pdbx_strand_id
1 'polypeptide(L)'
;MRADSLRLDRGRSRGSGTRRRSRGSRSSRHAQAVSGGVSPVMTSGDGSVLEPGGTCSAEPPSRGARWPKVMLVVGIVLYLAFGVIYAARSSATLSTPLGDGQYYEIMARQILTDHVYGYKSDRPNAYVTPGYPLFLAAVYGVTGHAEEGRPWPVLVALQLLFGAGAIALVYVLGSDLAGERAGAIAAFLFALYPPGFLIAPLWLTEPLGTVALLGYVVLQLRARERRSVPLALAAGAVLALAVLTRPAVLPVAVVPFALRAALGPREGLVRQAALALAAWALARLPAAAAVGGARHRRGGPSALKVRKACRRVTARMFARAGTKPGRPRRVTE
;
A
#
# COMPACT_ATOMS: atom_id res chain seq x y z
N MET A 1 -2.05 85.49 -6.25
CA MET A 1 -0.66 85.77 -6.66
C MET A 1 -0.19 84.63 -7.57
N ARG A 2 0.04 84.95 -8.86
CA ARG A 2 0.88 84.31 -9.92
C ARG A 2 0.88 82.77 -10.01
N ALA A 3 0.40 82.06 -11.04
CA ALA A 3 0.37 82.25 -12.51
C ALA A 3 1.73 82.50 -13.17
N ASP A 4 2.25 81.49 -13.88
CA ASP A 4 3.11 81.51 -15.09
C ASP A 4 3.30 80.04 -15.52
N SER A 5 2.87 79.50 -16.67
CA SER A 5 2.87 79.87 -18.10
C SER A 5 4.20 79.62 -18.83
N LEU A 6 4.15 78.79 -19.89
CA LEU A 6 4.91 78.75 -21.17
C LEU A 6 5.01 77.28 -21.68
N ARG A 7 4.24 76.81 -22.68
CA ARG A 7 4.19 77.03 -24.16
C ARG A 7 5.21 76.25 -25.03
N LEU A 8 4.62 75.48 -25.96
CA LEU A 8 5.04 75.15 -27.36
C LEU A 8 6.22 74.15 -27.50
N ASP A 9 6.21 73.17 -28.42
CA ASP A 9 5.86 73.30 -29.84
C ASP A 9 5.41 71.98 -30.51
N ARG A 10 4.75 72.15 -31.66
CA ARG A 10 4.12 71.17 -32.55
C ARG A 10 5.15 70.51 -33.47
N GLY A 11 4.96 69.22 -33.75
CA GLY A 11 5.58 68.52 -34.88
C GLY A 11 4.57 67.59 -35.55
N ARG A 12 3.92 68.07 -36.61
CA ARG A 12 2.92 67.37 -37.42
C ARG A 12 3.59 66.97 -38.73
N SER A 13 3.56 65.69 -39.13
CA SER A 13 3.58 65.34 -40.55
C SER A 13 2.69 64.13 -40.82
N ARG A 14 1.78 64.34 -41.77
CA ARG A 14 0.83 63.39 -42.33
C ARG A 14 1.49 62.67 -43.50
N GLY A 15 1.07 61.42 -43.76
CA GLY A 15 1.44 60.70 -44.98
C GLY A 15 0.55 59.49 -45.20
N SER A 16 -0.68 59.74 -45.64
CA SER A 16 -1.61 58.75 -46.17
C SER A 16 -1.16 58.25 -47.56
N GLY A 17 -1.25 56.95 -47.81
CA GLY A 17 -0.98 56.37 -49.13
C GLY A 17 -1.51 54.95 -49.29
N THR A 18 -2.80 54.84 -49.58
CA THR A 18 -3.46 53.64 -50.08
C THR A 18 -2.89 53.19 -51.43
N ARG A 19 -2.68 51.89 -51.67
CA ARG A 19 -3.20 51.19 -52.88
C ARG A 19 -3.04 49.67 -52.85
N ARG A 20 -4.04 49.08 -53.50
CA ARG A 20 -4.48 47.69 -53.65
C ARG A 20 -3.79 47.03 -54.87
N ARG A 21 -3.84 45.69 -54.88
CA ARG A 21 -3.75 44.75 -56.04
C ARG A 21 -2.33 44.64 -56.67
N SER A 22 -1.86 43.51 -57.20
CA SER A 22 -2.52 42.38 -57.85
C SER A 22 -1.63 41.12 -57.90
N ARG A 23 -2.30 39.98 -58.08
CA ARG A 23 -1.81 38.67 -58.53
C ARG A 23 -0.94 38.70 -59.80
N GLY A 24 -0.07 37.70 -59.92
CA GLY A 24 0.54 37.18 -61.16
C GLY A 24 1.81 36.41 -60.79
N SER A 25 1.80 35.08 -60.62
CA SER A 25 1.77 33.98 -61.59
C SER A 25 3.02 33.83 -62.45
N ARG A 26 3.55 32.59 -62.48
CA ARG A 26 4.50 32.00 -63.47
C ARG A 26 5.94 32.52 -63.38
N SER A 27 6.99 31.76 -63.66
CA SER A 27 7.17 30.33 -63.93
C SER A 27 8.67 30.01 -63.87
N SER A 28 8.97 28.71 -63.77
CA SER A 28 10.02 27.99 -64.49
C SER A 28 11.51 28.25 -64.21
N ARG A 29 12.12 27.22 -63.60
CA ARG A 29 13.31 26.45 -64.04
C ARG A 29 14.52 27.24 -64.56
N HIS A 30 15.64 27.17 -63.82
CA HIS A 30 17.02 26.96 -64.27
C HIS A 30 17.77 26.38 -63.05
N ALA A 31 18.21 25.12 -63.08
CA ALA A 31 19.48 24.62 -63.63
C ALA A 31 20.52 24.43 -62.51
N GLN A 32 21.19 23.27 -62.59
CA GLN A 32 22.05 22.61 -61.60
C GLN A 32 23.37 23.35 -61.32
N ALA A 33 23.98 23.14 -60.15
CA ALA A 33 25.36 22.66 -59.98
C ALA A 33 25.83 22.63 -58.51
N VAL A 34 26.15 21.42 -58.04
CA VAL A 34 27.36 21.02 -57.30
C VAL A 34 28.06 22.06 -56.40
N SER A 35 28.04 21.82 -55.08
CA SER A 35 29.26 21.87 -54.25
C SER A 35 29.05 21.10 -52.94
N GLY A 36 29.89 20.08 -52.73
CA GLY A 36 29.96 19.32 -51.49
C GLY A 36 30.64 20.13 -50.39
N GLY A 37 30.04 20.16 -49.21
CA GLY A 37 30.64 20.68 -47.98
C GLY A 37 31.11 19.51 -47.13
N VAL A 38 32.34 19.06 -47.36
CA VAL A 38 33.10 18.20 -46.43
C VAL A 38 33.90 19.13 -45.53
N SER A 39 33.72 19.00 -44.22
CA SER A 39 34.47 19.73 -43.19
C SER A 39 35.98 19.47 -43.28
N PRO A 40 36.84 20.45 -42.94
CA PRO A 40 38.28 20.33 -43.17
C PRO A 40 38.92 19.38 -42.14
N VAL A 41 39.65 18.39 -42.65
CA VAL A 41 40.56 17.54 -41.89
C VAL A 41 41.91 18.26 -41.79
N MET A 42 42.36 18.52 -40.57
CA MET A 42 43.74 18.92 -40.29
C MET A 42 44.66 17.72 -40.50
N THR A 43 45.56 17.82 -41.46
CA THR A 43 46.64 16.85 -41.68
C THR A 43 47.92 17.34 -41.00
N SER A 44 48.37 16.61 -39.97
CA SER A 44 49.76 16.70 -39.47
C SER A 44 50.67 15.86 -40.37
N GLY A 45 51.76 16.46 -40.84
CA GLY A 45 52.69 15.91 -41.81
C GLY A 45 53.70 14.93 -41.23
N ASP A 46 53.23 13.76 -40.82
CA ASP A 46 54.06 12.56 -40.70
C ASP A 46 53.19 11.36 -41.09
N GLY A 47 53.58 10.66 -42.15
CA GLY A 47 52.83 9.58 -42.83
C GLY A 47 52.68 8.29 -42.03
N SER A 48 52.35 8.38 -40.74
CA SER A 48 51.91 7.25 -39.94
C SER A 48 50.38 7.15 -39.95
N VAL A 49 49.87 6.04 -40.46
CA VAL A 49 48.47 5.66 -40.36
C VAL A 49 48.17 5.44 -38.88
N LEU A 50 47.54 6.41 -38.23
CA LEU A 50 46.91 6.22 -36.92
C LEU A 50 45.65 5.38 -37.14
N GLU A 51 45.81 4.06 -37.04
CA GLU A 51 44.72 3.13 -36.78
C GLU A 51 43.86 3.67 -35.62
N PRO A 52 42.53 3.81 -35.76
CA PRO A 52 41.65 4.01 -34.61
C PRO A 52 41.56 2.69 -33.82
N GLY A 53 42.67 2.31 -33.20
CA GLY A 53 42.78 1.26 -32.19
C GLY A 53 42.16 1.76 -30.90
N GLY A 54 40.84 1.69 -30.83
CA GLY A 54 40.06 2.11 -29.69
C GLY A 54 38.70 1.45 -29.70
N THR A 55 38.68 0.12 -29.78
CA THR A 55 37.48 -0.61 -29.34
C THR A 55 37.23 -0.17 -27.91
N CYS A 56 36.18 0.63 -27.69
CA CYS A 56 35.50 0.64 -26.41
C CYS A 56 35.15 -0.82 -26.15
N SER A 57 35.99 -1.47 -25.36
CA SER A 57 35.75 -2.82 -24.86
C SER A 57 34.37 -2.75 -24.22
N ALA A 58 33.38 -3.30 -24.91
CA ALA A 58 32.13 -3.64 -24.27
C ALA A 58 32.54 -4.51 -23.09
N GLU A 59 32.40 -3.99 -21.87
CA GLU A 59 32.62 -4.78 -20.68
C GLU A 59 31.85 -6.08 -20.87
N PRO A 60 32.50 -7.26 -20.78
CA PRO A 60 31.76 -8.51 -20.82
C PRO A 60 30.71 -8.43 -19.71
N PRO A 61 29.47 -8.92 -19.93
CA PRO A 61 28.42 -8.84 -18.92
C PRO A 61 28.98 -9.42 -17.62
N SER A 62 29.29 -8.53 -16.67
CA SER A 62 29.84 -8.94 -15.39
C SER A 62 28.88 -9.99 -14.86
N ARG A 63 29.37 -11.21 -14.62
CA ARG A 63 28.55 -12.31 -14.07
C ARG A 63 27.87 -11.74 -12.84
N GLY A 64 26.59 -11.38 -12.98
CA GLY A 64 25.89 -10.52 -12.03
C GLY A 64 26.17 -11.03 -10.64
N ALA A 65 26.85 -10.23 -9.84
CA ALA A 65 27.37 -10.67 -8.56
C ALA A 65 26.20 -11.28 -7.80
N ARG A 66 26.22 -12.59 -7.50
CA ARG A 66 25.05 -13.30 -6.98
C ARG A 66 24.74 -12.93 -5.53
N TRP A 67 25.65 -12.21 -4.89
CA TRP A 67 25.59 -11.86 -3.47
C TRP A 67 24.37 -11.01 -3.07
N PRO A 68 23.78 -10.08 -3.86
CA PRO A 68 22.59 -9.34 -3.46
C PRO A 68 21.39 -10.26 -3.22
N LYS A 69 21.19 -11.24 -4.12
CA LYS A 69 20.13 -12.25 -3.99
C LYS A 69 20.39 -13.20 -2.83
N VAL A 70 21.65 -13.62 -2.65
CA VAL A 70 22.04 -14.44 -1.48
C VAL A 70 21.77 -13.66 -0.19
N MET A 71 22.13 -12.38 -0.12
CA MET A 71 21.93 -11.54 1.05
C MET A 71 20.45 -11.31 1.36
N LEU A 72 19.61 -11.15 0.33
CA LEU A 72 18.16 -11.11 0.48
C LEU A 72 17.63 -12.42 1.09
N VAL A 73 18.02 -13.57 0.53
CA VAL A 73 17.59 -14.89 1.05
C VAL A 73 18.06 -15.09 2.48
N VAL A 74 19.32 -14.77 2.79
CA VAL A 74 19.86 -14.83 4.15
C VAL A 74 19.07 -13.91 5.08
N GLY A 75 18.76 -12.68 4.67
CA GLY A 75 17.93 -11.75 5.45
C GLY A 75 16.54 -12.32 5.76
N ILE A 76 15.85 -12.87 4.75
CA ILE A 76 14.54 -13.51 4.94
C ILE A 76 14.64 -14.72 5.88
N VAL A 77 15.63 -15.58 5.69
CA VAL A 77 15.84 -16.75 6.55
C VAL A 77 16.12 -16.33 8.00
N LEU A 78 16.96 -15.32 8.22
CA LEU A 78 17.24 -14.78 9.55
C LEU A 78 15.99 -14.18 10.20
N TYR A 79 15.21 -13.38 9.45
CA TYR A 79 13.96 -12.82 9.93
C TYR A 79 12.97 -13.91 10.37
N LEU A 80 12.78 -14.93 9.54
CA LEU A 80 11.89 -16.05 9.84
C LEU A 80 12.43 -16.88 11.01
N ALA A 81 13.73 -17.17 11.05
CA ALA A 81 14.35 -17.91 12.14
C ALA A 81 14.19 -17.16 13.47
N PHE A 82 14.52 -15.87 13.53
CA PHE A 82 14.35 -15.06 14.74
C PHE A 82 12.88 -14.95 15.15
N GLY A 83 11.98 -14.74 14.18
CA GLY A 83 10.54 -14.69 14.44
C GLY A 83 10.00 -16.00 15.02
N VAL A 84 10.37 -17.15 14.44
CA VAL A 84 9.95 -18.48 14.92
C VAL A 84 10.57 -18.79 16.28
N ILE A 85 11.87 -18.54 16.47
CA ILE A 85 12.55 -18.75 17.76
C ILE A 85 11.90 -17.89 18.83
N TYR A 86 11.66 -16.61 18.55
CA TYR A 86 11.00 -15.70 19.48
C TYR A 86 9.58 -16.16 19.81
N ALA A 87 8.78 -16.51 18.79
CA ALA A 87 7.43 -17.02 18.99
C ALA A 87 7.41 -18.32 19.80
N ALA A 88 8.31 -19.27 19.52
CA ALA A 88 8.40 -20.53 20.26
C ALA A 88 8.77 -20.29 21.74
N ARG A 89 9.71 -19.38 22.00
CA ARG A 89 10.15 -19.01 23.36
C ARG A 89 9.09 -18.23 24.13
N SER A 90 8.29 -17.43 23.45
CA SER A 90 7.24 -16.59 24.05
C SER A 90 5.86 -17.25 24.06
N SER A 91 5.72 -18.45 23.47
CA SER A 91 4.47 -19.19 23.31
C SER A 91 3.65 -19.33 24.59
N ALA A 92 4.29 -19.66 25.71
CA ALA A 92 3.63 -19.81 26.99
C ALA A 92 3.03 -18.49 27.52
N THR A 93 3.66 -17.36 27.20
CA THR A 93 3.29 -16.03 27.71
C THR A 93 2.40 -15.25 26.73
N LEU A 94 2.62 -15.39 25.43
CA LEU A 94 1.95 -14.62 24.35
C LEU A 94 0.90 -15.43 23.58
N SER A 95 0.62 -16.68 23.97
CA SER A 95 -0.54 -17.44 23.46
C SER A 95 -1.88 -16.83 23.86
N THR A 96 -1.87 -15.93 24.84
CA THR A 96 -2.98 -15.02 25.13
C THR A 96 -2.60 -13.63 24.65
N PRO A 97 -3.22 -13.11 23.59
CA PRO A 97 -2.91 -11.78 23.11
C PRO A 97 -3.24 -10.74 24.18
N LEU A 98 -2.39 -9.72 24.30
CA LEU A 98 -2.53 -8.60 25.23
C LEU A 98 -2.82 -7.31 24.45
N GLY A 99 -3.40 -6.31 25.12
CA GLY A 99 -3.71 -5.03 24.51
C GLY A 99 -4.71 -5.16 23.35
N ASP A 100 -4.44 -4.49 22.23
CA ASP A 100 -5.37 -4.47 21.09
C ASP A 100 -5.54 -5.85 20.43
N GLY A 101 -4.51 -6.70 20.44
CA GLY A 101 -4.58 -8.07 19.91
C GLY A 101 -5.70 -8.91 20.54
N GLN A 102 -5.93 -8.73 21.85
CA GLN A 102 -7.00 -9.41 22.59
C GLN A 102 -8.38 -9.01 22.06
N TYR A 103 -8.58 -7.71 21.84
CA TYR A 103 -9.86 -7.20 21.37
C TYR A 103 -10.10 -7.54 19.90
N TYR A 104 -9.04 -7.65 19.10
CA TYR A 104 -9.14 -8.16 17.73
C TYR A 104 -9.53 -9.65 17.70
N GLU A 105 -8.99 -10.47 18.60
CA GLU A 105 -9.43 -11.87 18.76
C GLU A 105 -10.92 -11.96 19.13
N ILE A 106 -11.33 -11.24 20.19
CA ILE A 106 -12.72 -11.23 20.65
C ILE A 106 -13.65 -10.81 19.52
N MET A 107 -13.31 -9.74 18.80
CA MET A 107 -14.10 -9.26 17.68
C MET A 107 -14.17 -10.31 16.56
N ALA A 108 -13.07 -10.97 16.22
CA ALA A 108 -13.05 -12.00 15.19
C ALA A 108 -14.02 -13.15 15.52
N ARG A 109 -14.05 -13.59 16.79
CA ARG A 109 -15.03 -14.59 17.26
C ARG A 109 -16.46 -14.05 17.21
N GLN A 110 -16.72 -12.85 17.73
CA GLN A 110 -18.04 -12.22 17.71
C GLN A 110 -18.61 -12.09 16.29
N ILE A 111 -17.77 -11.83 15.29
CA ILE A 111 -18.19 -11.79 13.87
C ILE A 111 -18.70 -13.16 13.41
N LEU A 112 -18.02 -14.23 13.81
CA LEU A 112 -18.34 -15.60 13.41
C LEU A 112 -19.51 -16.20 14.21
N THR A 113 -19.56 -15.99 15.53
CA THR A 113 -20.53 -16.60 16.43
C THR A 113 -21.81 -15.77 16.58
N ASP A 114 -21.65 -14.47 16.84
CA ASP A 114 -22.76 -13.57 17.19
C ASP A 114 -23.21 -12.71 16.01
N HIS A 115 -22.47 -12.73 14.89
CA HIS A 115 -22.63 -11.83 13.76
C HIS A 115 -22.56 -10.35 14.15
N VAL A 116 -21.74 -10.04 15.16
CA VAL A 116 -21.55 -8.68 15.68
C VAL A 116 -20.14 -8.18 15.35
N TYR A 117 -20.07 -7.02 14.70
CA TYR A 117 -18.82 -6.29 14.49
C TYR A 117 -18.66 -5.22 15.58
N GLY A 118 -17.96 -5.53 16.68
CA GLY A 118 -17.82 -4.63 17.83
C GLY A 118 -16.43 -4.65 18.46
N TYR A 119 -15.83 -3.47 18.67
CA TYR A 119 -14.56 -3.32 19.39
C TYR A 119 -14.82 -2.96 20.85
N LYS A 120 -14.19 -3.66 21.81
CA LYS A 120 -14.37 -3.43 23.25
C LYS A 120 -15.85 -3.33 23.67
N SER A 121 -16.72 -4.05 22.96
CA SER A 121 -18.18 -3.96 23.12
C SER A 121 -18.84 -5.22 22.60
N ASP A 122 -19.99 -5.55 23.18
CA ASP A 122 -20.93 -6.58 22.74
C ASP A 122 -21.93 -6.06 21.68
N ARG A 123 -21.83 -4.76 21.31
CA ARG A 123 -22.71 -4.12 20.35
C ARG A 123 -21.95 -3.68 19.10
N PRO A 124 -22.61 -3.66 17.93
CA PRO A 124 -21.99 -3.19 16.71
C PRO A 124 -21.44 -1.77 16.83
N ASN A 125 -20.16 -1.58 16.52
CA ASN A 125 -19.53 -0.25 16.49
C ASN A 125 -18.45 -0.18 15.39
N ALA A 126 -18.20 1.05 14.91
CA ALA A 126 -17.20 1.32 13.88
C ALA A 126 -15.94 1.98 14.47
N TYR A 127 -15.50 1.52 15.65
CA TYR A 127 -14.37 2.14 16.36
C TYR A 127 -13.01 1.84 15.72
N VAL A 128 -12.84 0.60 15.22
CA VAL A 128 -11.63 0.20 14.47
C VAL A 128 -11.98 -0.15 13.03
N THR A 129 -10.98 -0.05 12.16
CA THR A 129 -11.13 -0.38 10.75
C THR A 129 -11.25 -1.90 10.55
N PRO A 130 -12.08 -2.36 9.60
CA PRO A 130 -12.49 -3.76 9.52
C PRO A 130 -11.49 -4.70 8.85
N GLY A 131 -10.43 -4.19 8.22
CA GLY A 131 -9.52 -5.03 7.44
C GLY A 131 -8.83 -6.11 8.28
N TYR A 132 -8.27 -5.74 9.44
CA TYR A 132 -7.57 -6.72 10.29
C TYR A 132 -8.54 -7.65 11.05
N PRO A 133 -9.63 -7.16 11.67
CA PRO A 133 -10.61 -8.06 12.30
C PRO A 133 -11.25 -9.07 11.34
N LEU A 134 -11.58 -8.65 10.10
CA LEU A 134 -12.12 -9.57 9.09
C LEU A 134 -11.08 -10.59 8.63
N PHE A 135 -9.80 -10.20 8.51
CA PHE A 135 -8.72 -11.14 8.26
C PHE A 135 -8.62 -12.21 9.36
N LEU A 136 -8.66 -11.80 10.63
CA LEU A 136 -8.67 -12.75 11.74
C LEU A 136 -9.92 -13.63 11.71
N ALA A 137 -11.11 -13.07 11.50
CA ALA A 137 -12.34 -13.84 11.38
C ALA A 137 -12.25 -14.90 10.27
N ALA A 138 -11.65 -14.56 9.12
CA ALA A 138 -11.41 -15.52 8.05
C ALA A 138 -10.48 -16.66 8.50
N VAL A 139 -9.38 -16.37 9.18
CA VAL A 139 -8.46 -17.39 9.70
C VAL A 139 -9.16 -18.29 10.73
N TYR A 140 -9.91 -17.71 11.66
CA TYR A 140 -10.66 -18.45 12.67
C TYR A 140 -11.74 -19.34 12.04
N GLY A 141 -12.42 -18.85 10.99
CA GLY A 141 -13.42 -19.61 10.25
C GLY A 141 -12.82 -20.78 9.48
N VAL A 142 -11.72 -20.56 8.74
CA VAL A 142 -11.05 -21.60 7.95
C VAL A 142 -10.40 -22.66 8.82
N THR A 143 -9.84 -22.26 9.96
CA THR A 143 -9.18 -23.19 10.89
C THR A 143 -10.17 -23.90 11.83
N GLY A 144 -11.45 -23.54 11.82
CA GLY A 144 -12.47 -24.16 12.69
C GLY A 144 -12.37 -23.78 14.17
N HIS A 145 -11.66 -22.70 14.52
CA HIS A 145 -11.41 -22.30 15.91
C HIS A 145 -12.38 -21.21 16.40
N ALA A 146 -13.52 -21.02 15.72
CA ALA A 146 -14.46 -19.94 16.01
C ALA A 146 -14.98 -20.00 17.47
N GLU A 147 -15.37 -21.19 17.92
CA GLU A 147 -15.97 -21.40 19.24
C GLU A 147 -14.92 -21.80 20.30
N GLU A 148 -13.95 -22.63 19.94
CA GLU A 148 -12.95 -23.16 20.87
C GLU A 148 -11.54 -23.21 20.26
N GLY A 149 -10.54 -23.10 21.14
CA GLY A 149 -9.12 -23.10 20.76
C GLY A 149 -8.68 -21.83 20.04
N ARG A 150 -7.37 -21.70 19.80
CA ARG A 150 -6.76 -20.55 19.10
C ARG A 150 -5.82 -21.06 18.00
N PRO A 151 -5.95 -20.60 16.74
CA PRO A 151 -5.05 -20.96 15.65
C PRO A 151 -3.74 -20.16 15.75
N TRP A 152 -3.13 -20.11 16.94
CA TRP A 152 -1.97 -19.27 17.25
C TRP A 152 -0.78 -19.54 16.31
N PRO A 153 -0.37 -20.81 16.04
CA PRO A 153 0.74 -21.07 15.11
C PRO A 153 0.46 -20.57 13.69
N VAL A 154 -0.78 -20.71 13.20
CA VAL A 154 -1.19 -20.27 11.86
C VAL A 154 -1.12 -18.74 11.76
N LEU A 155 -1.63 -18.03 12.77
CA LEU A 155 -1.60 -16.57 12.81
C LEU A 155 -0.17 -16.02 12.87
N VAL A 156 0.68 -16.61 13.70
CA VAL A 156 2.11 -16.24 13.77
C VAL A 156 2.79 -16.48 12.43
N ALA A 157 2.57 -17.64 11.80
CA ALA A 157 3.13 -17.96 10.50
C ALA A 157 2.71 -16.94 9.44
N LEU A 158 1.42 -16.58 9.37
CA LEU A 158 0.92 -15.57 8.43
C LEU A 158 1.56 -14.20 8.67
N GLN A 159 1.69 -13.76 9.93
CA GLN A 159 2.33 -12.49 10.27
C GLN A 159 3.80 -12.45 9.87
N LEU A 160 4.54 -13.55 10.09
CA LEU A 160 5.94 -13.67 9.65
C LEU A 160 6.04 -13.71 8.12
N LEU A 161 5.11 -14.35 7.43
CA LEU A 161 5.06 -14.34 5.96
C LEU A 161 4.79 -12.94 5.40
N PHE A 162 3.93 -12.15 6.05
CA PHE A 162 3.73 -10.75 5.67
C PHE A 162 5.01 -9.93 5.86
N GLY A 163 5.73 -10.12 6.97
CA GLY A 163 7.03 -9.49 7.19
C GLY A 163 8.09 -9.90 6.17
N ALA A 164 8.17 -11.18 5.82
CA ALA A 164 9.05 -11.67 4.76
C ALA A 164 8.70 -11.06 3.38
N GLY A 165 7.39 -10.95 3.08
CA GLY A 165 6.91 -10.24 1.90
C GLY A 165 7.31 -8.76 1.89
N ALA A 166 7.26 -8.08 3.05
CA ALA A 166 7.73 -6.72 3.18
C ALA A 166 9.23 -6.59 2.88
N ILE A 167 10.07 -7.50 3.40
CA ILE A 167 11.52 -7.54 3.08
C ILE A 167 11.75 -7.65 1.57
N ALA A 168 11.02 -8.54 0.89
CA ALA A 168 11.14 -8.71 -0.56
C ALA A 168 10.72 -7.44 -1.33
N LEU A 169 9.69 -6.74 -0.87
CA LEU A 169 9.25 -5.48 -1.49
C LEU A 169 10.22 -4.33 -1.24
N VAL A 170 10.86 -4.28 -0.06
CA VAL A 170 11.95 -3.32 0.23
C VAL A 170 13.12 -3.57 -0.72
N TYR A 171 13.48 -4.83 -0.98
CA TYR A 171 14.51 -5.16 -1.97
C TYR A 171 14.17 -4.63 -3.36
N VAL A 172 12.94 -4.86 -3.83
CA VAL A 172 12.49 -4.38 -5.14
C VAL A 172 12.57 -2.85 -5.21
N LEU A 173 12.01 -2.15 -4.22
CA LEU A 173 12.01 -0.68 -4.19
C LEU A 173 13.42 -0.10 -4.11
N GLY A 174 14.29 -0.64 -3.25
CA GLY A 174 15.67 -0.18 -3.14
C GLY A 174 16.48 -0.48 -4.41
N SER A 175 16.19 -1.60 -5.07
CA SER A 175 16.81 -1.96 -6.35
C SER A 175 16.39 -1.03 -7.48
N ASP A 176 15.10 -0.66 -7.53
CA ASP A 176 14.57 0.27 -8.51
C ASP A 176 15.13 1.70 -8.33
N LEU A 177 15.43 2.11 -7.08
CA LEU A 177 15.89 3.47 -6.76
C LEU A 177 17.40 3.67 -6.87
N ALA A 178 18.19 2.71 -6.40
CA ALA A 178 19.64 2.88 -6.23
C ALA A 178 20.45 1.63 -6.66
N GLY A 179 19.81 0.71 -7.39
CA GLY A 179 20.44 -0.50 -7.92
C GLY A 179 20.44 -1.69 -6.95
N GLU A 180 20.72 -2.87 -7.50
CA GLU A 180 20.54 -4.18 -6.83
C GLU A 180 21.29 -4.30 -5.49
N ARG A 181 22.48 -3.68 -5.39
CA ARG A 181 23.29 -3.69 -4.17
C ARG A 181 22.64 -2.90 -3.05
N ALA A 182 22.13 -1.70 -3.34
CA ALA A 182 21.45 -0.86 -2.38
C ALA A 182 20.13 -1.51 -1.92
N GLY A 183 19.39 -2.13 -2.85
CA GLY A 183 18.20 -2.91 -2.53
C GLY A 183 18.48 -4.07 -1.57
N ALA A 184 19.55 -4.82 -1.79
CA ALA A 184 19.95 -5.91 -0.91
C ALA A 184 20.32 -5.41 0.49
N ILE A 185 21.10 -4.32 0.59
CA ILE A 185 21.48 -3.73 1.88
C ILE A 185 20.24 -3.23 2.63
N ALA A 186 19.34 -2.51 1.97
CA ALA A 186 18.11 -2.00 2.57
C ALA A 186 17.21 -3.14 3.09
N ALA A 187 17.03 -4.20 2.28
CA ALA A 187 16.24 -5.36 2.67
C ALA A 187 16.86 -6.13 3.84
N PHE A 188 18.19 -6.28 3.84
CA PHE A 188 18.91 -6.94 4.93
C PHE A 188 18.81 -6.15 6.24
N LEU A 189 18.99 -4.83 6.20
CA LEU A 189 18.81 -3.97 7.37
C LEU A 189 17.37 -4.02 7.89
N PHE A 190 16.39 -4.03 6.99
CA PHE A 190 14.98 -4.19 7.35
C PHE A 190 14.68 -5.56 7.98
N ALA A 191 15.32 -6.63 7.49
CA ALA A 191 15.18 -7.97 8.06
C ALA A 191 15.73 -8.08 9.48
N LEU A 192 16.79 -7.32 9.81
CA LEU A 192 17.38 -7.26 11.14
C LEU A 192 16.66 -6.30 12.10
N TYR A 193 15.71 -5.50 11.61
CA TYR A 193 14.97 -4.55 12.44
C TYR A 193 14.07 -5.29 13.45
N PRO A 194 14.37 -5.23 14.77
CA PRO A 194 13.72 -6.10 15.76
C PRO A 194 12.19 -6.01 15.81
N PRO A 195 11.57 -4.80 15.77
CA PRO A 195 10.13 -4.70 15.74
C PRO A 195 9.47 -5.45 14.58
N GLY A 196 10.19 -5.69 13.47
CA GLY A 196 9.67 -6.43 12.33
C GLY A 196 9.25 -7.87 12.68
N PHE A 197 10.03 -8.59 13.49
CA PHE A 197 9.73 -9.99 13.86
C PHE A 197 9.18 -10.14 15.29
N LEU A 198 9.47 -9.20 16.19
CA LEU A 198 9.00 -9.26 17.59
C LEU A 198 7.49 -9.03 17.73
N ILE A 199 6.86 -8.29 16.82
CA ILE A 199 5.42 -7.99 16.90
C ILE A 199 4.54 -9.07 16.25
N ALA A 200 5.12 -10.03 15.53
CA ALA A 200 4.39 -11.12 14.88
C ALA A 200 3.47 -11.92 15.84
N PRO A 201 3.91 -12.33 17.05
CA PRO A 201 3.05 -13.03 18.01
C PRO A 201 2.00 -12.15 18.70
N LEU A 202 2.03 -10.82 18.56
CA LEU A 202 1.12 -9.91 19.24
C LEU A 202 -0.23 -9.71 18.52
N TRP A 203 -0.40 -10.31 17.34
CA TRP A 203 -1.62 -10.23 16.53
C TRP A 203 -2.07 -8.78 16.28
N LEU A 204 -1.13 -8.00 15.74
CA LEU A 204 -1.36 -6.60 15.43
C LEU A 204 -1.46 -6.35 13.92
N THR A 205 -1.94 -5.15 13.59
CA THR A 205 -2.21 -4.72 12.20
C THR A 205 -0.95 -4.44 11.37
N GLU A 206 0.20 -4.29 12.03
CA GLU A 206 1.45 -3.77 11.50
C GLU A 206 2.01 -4.60 10.35
N PRO A 207 2.18 -5.94 10.45
CA PRO A 207 2.84 -6.70 9.39
C PRO A 207 2.02 -6.69 8.10
N LEU A 208 0.71 -6.93 8.22
CA LEU A 208 -0.24 -6.89 7.10
C LEU A 208 -0.33 -5.48 6.48
N GLY A 209 -0.41 -4.44 7.33
CA GLY A 209 -0.45 -3.05 6.86
C GLY A 209 0.82 -2.64 6.12
N THR A 210 1.99 -3.08 6.61
CA THR A 210 3.30 -2.76 6.03
C THR A 210 3.47 -3.41 4.66
N VAL A 211 3.21 -4.71 4.53
CA VAL A 211 3.33 -5.40 3.24
C VAL A 211 2.32 -4.85 2.22
N ALA A 212 1.09 -4.52 2.64
CA ALA A 212 0.10 -3.91 1.77
C ALA A 212 0.52 -2.51 1.30
N LEU A 213 1.07 -1.67 2.19
CA LEU A 213 1.58 -0.35 1.82
C LEU A 213 2.75 -0.45 0.83
N LEU A 214 3.75 -1.28 1.11
CA LEU A 214 4.88 -1.48 0.20
C LEU A 214 4.42 -2.04 -1.15
N GLY A 215 3.48 -2.99 -1.12
CA GLY A 215 2.90 -3.60 -2.31
C GLY A 215 2.15 -2.56 -3.16
N TYR A 216 1.40 -1.66 -2.52
CA TYR A 216 0.77 -0.52 -3.19
C TYR A 216 1.81 0.36 -3.88
N VAL A 217 2.90 0.73 -3.20
CA VAL A 217 3.94 1.59 -3.78
C VAL A 217 4.57 0.92 -5.00
N VAL A 218 4.96 -0.37 -4.89
CA VAL A 218 5.52 -1.14 -6.01
C VAL A 218 4.53 -1.22 -7.17
N LEU A 219 3.29 -1.64 -6.93
CA LEU A 219 2.26 -1.74 -7.97
C LEU A 219 2.00 -0.39 -8.64
N GLN A 220 1.99 0.69 -7.87
CA GLN A 220 1.76 2.03 -8.38
C GLN A 220 2.92 2.48 -9.29
N LEU A 221 4.17 2.15 -8.96
CA LEU A 221 5.33 2.39 -9.83
C LEU A 221 5.24 1.56 -11.11
N ARG A 222 4.98 0.24 -11.01
CA ARG A 222 4.86 -0.64 -12.18
C ARG A 222 3.68 -0.26 -13.09
N ALA A 223 2.56 0.16 -12.51
CA ALA A 223 1.41 0.66 -13.26
C ALA A 223 1.76 1.90 -14.10
N ARG A 224 2.64 2.76 -13.58
CA ARG A 224 3.15 3.94 -14.30
C ARG A 224 4.10 3.55 -15.42
N GLU A 225 5.13 2.76 -15.10
CA GLU A 225 6.14 2.31 -16.07
C GLU A 225 5.49 1.63 -17.28
N ARG A 226 4.52 0.74 -17.02
CA ARG A 226 3.86 -0.05 -18.06
C ARG A 226 2.60 0.61 -18.63
N ARG A 227 2.21 1.80 -18.15
CA ARG A 227 0.94 2.48 -18.46
C ARG A 227 -0.28 1.54 -18.40
N SER A 228 -0.30 0.63 -17.42
CA SER A 228 -1.23 -0.49 -17.37
C SER A 228 -2.41 -0.21 -16.42
N VAL A 229 -3.63 -0.27 -16.96
CA VAL A 229 -4.87 -0.08 -16.18
C VAL A 229 -5.09 -1.21 -15.17
N PRO A 230 -4.90 -2.51 -15.51
CA PRO A 230 -5.01 -3.59 -14.51
C PRO A 230 -4.10 -3.40 -13.31
N LEU A 231 -2.85 -2.98 -13.52
CA LEU A 231 -1.91 -2.70 -12.42
C LEU A 231 -2.35 -1.49 -11.58
N ALA A 232 -2.95 -0.47 -12.19
CA ALA A 232 -3.49 0.67 -11.46
C ALA A 232 -4.71 0.30 -10.60
N LEU A 233 -5.60 -0.58 -11.12
CA LEU A 233 -6.72 -1.11 -10.34
C LEU A 233 -6.23 -1.99 -9.20
N ALA A 234 -5.24 -2.85 -9.44
CA ALA A 234 -4.60 -3.65 -8.40
C ALA A 234 -3.97 -2.78 -7.32
N ALA A 235 -3.27 -1.70 -7.70
CA ALA A 235 -2.71 -0.73 -6.76
C ALA A 235 -3.80 -0.09 -5.89
N GLY A 236 -4.92 0.36 -6.49
CA GLY A 236 -6.05 0.93 -5.75
C GLY A 236 -6.71 -0.07 -4.79
N ALA A 237 -6.84 -1.33 -5.19
CA ALA A 237 -7.37 -2.40 -4.34
C ALA A 237 -6.44 -2.70 -3.14
N VAL A 238 -5.13 -2.80 -3.38
CA VAL A 238 -4.12 -3.01 -2.33
C VAL A 238 -4.06 -1.80 -1.39
N LEU A 239 -4.21 -0.57 -1.92
CA LEU A 239 -4.33 0.63 -1.09
C LEU A 239 -5.58 0.59 -0.21
N ALA A 240 -6.73 0.17 -0.75
CA ALA A 240 -7.94 0.01 0.03
C ALA A 240 -7.73 -0.99 1.18
N LEU A 241 -7.10 -2.13 0.89
CA LEU A 241 -6.74 -3.10 1.90
C LEU A 241 -5.82 -2.49 2.98
N ALA A 242 -4.78 -1.76 2.59
CA ALA A 242 -3.86 -1.09 3.52
C ALA A 242 -4.58 -0.07 4.42
N VAL A 243 -5.53 0.70 3.87
CA VAL A 243 -6.30 1.69 4.65
C VAL A 243 -7.34 1.01 5.55
N LEU A 244 -7.93 -0.11 5.11
CA LEU A 244 -8.86 -0.90 5.92
C LEU A 244 -8.15 -1.65 7.05
N THR A 245 -6.87 -2.00 6.90
CA THR A 245 -6.08 -2.62 7.96
C THR A 245 -5.52 -1.57 8.91
N ARG A 246 -5.01 -0.46 8.38
CA ARG A 246 -4.42 0.63 9.18
C ARG A 246 -4.69 2.00 8.55
N PRO A 247 -5.64 2.80 9.07
CA PRO A 247 -6.02 4.08 8.47
C PRO A 247 -4.90 5.12 8.47
N ALA A 248 -3.93 4.98 9.39
CA ALA A 248 -2.73 5.82 9.45
C ALA A 248 -1.87 5.77 8.17
N VAL A 249 -2.11 4.82 7.27
CA VAL A 249 -1.42 4.70 5.97
C VAL A 249 -1.93 5.73 4.95
N LEU A 250 -3.13 6.29 5.14
CA LEU A 250 -3.77 7.18 4.16
C LEU A 250 -2.93 8.41 3.76
N PRO A 251 -2.26 9.15 4.68
CA PRO A 251 -1.42 10.28 4.30
C PRO A 251 -0.26 9.86 3.39
N VAL A 252 0.36 8.72 3.70
CA VAL A 252 1.49 8.18 2.92
C VAL A 252 1.03 7.76 1.52
N ALA A 253 -0.20 7.30 1.37
CA ALA A 253 -0.77 6.92 0.08
C ALA A 253 -0.91 8.08 -0.91
N VAL A 254 -1.05 9.31 -0.41
CA VAL A 254 -1.18 10.53 -1.22
C VAL A 254 0.18 11.02 -1.73
N VAL A 255 1.27 10.69 -1.03
CA VAL A 255 2.63 11.17 -1.33
C VAL A 255 3.07 10.88 -2.79
N PRO A 256 2.88 9.67 -3.36
CA PRO A 256 3.25 9.40 -4.76
C PRO A 256 2.47 10.24 -5.78
N PHE A 257 1.22 10.59 -5.47
CA PHE A 257 0.40 11.45 -6.32
C PHE A 257 0.79 12.93 -6.16
N ALA A 258 1.06 13.37 -4.93
CA ALA A 258 1.50 14.73 -4.61
C ALA A 258 2.89 15.03 -5.20
N LEU A 259 3.87 14.13 -5.02
CA LEU A 259 5.20 14.25 -5.60
C LEU A 259 5.14 14.35 -7.13
N ARG A 260 4.27 13.57 -7.77
CA ARG A 260 4.08 13.68 -9.22
C ARG A 260 3.41 14.99 -9.63
N ALA A 261 2.41 15.45 -8.88
CA ALA A 261 1.76 16.73 -9.15
C ALA A 261 2.76 17.90 -9.07
N ALA A 262 3.75 17.80 -8.17
CA ALA A 262 4.79 18.80 -7.95
C ALA A 262 5.97 18.70 -8.94
N LEU A 263 6.39 17.48 -9.32
CA LEU A 263 7.66 17.25 -10.00
C LEU A 263 7.56 16.75 -11.45
N GLY A 264 6.36 16.46 -11.97
CA GLY A 264 6.23 15.81 -13.28
C GLY A 264 5.03 16.24 -14.14
N PRO A 265 4.96 15.74 -15.40
CA PRO A 265 3.87 16.04 -16.33
C PRO A 265 2.52 15.62 -15.75
N ARG A 266 1.54 16.53 -15.82
CA ARG A 266 0.18 16.31 -15.27
C ARG A 266 -0.66 15.34 -16.11
N GLU A 267 -0.19 14.99 -17.31
CA GLU A 267 -0.91 14.13 -18.26
C GLU A 267 -1.24 12.75 -17.69
N GLY A 268 -2.53 12.42 -17.60
CA GLY A 268 -3.01 11.15 -17.07
C GLY A 268 -2.97 11.02 -15.54
N LEU A 269 -2.52 12.06 -14.80
CA LEU A 269 -2.50 12.04 -13.32
C LEU A 269 -3.92 11.94 -12.78
N VAL A 270 -4.82 12.78 -13.30
CA VAL A 270 -6.24 12.81 -12.89
C VAL A 270 -6.92 11.48 -13.19
N ARG A 271 -6.65 10.87 -14.36
CA ARG A 271 -7.20 9.56 -14.73
C ARG A 271 -6.70 8.46 -13.79
N GLN A 272 -5.40 8.42 -13.49
CA GLN A 272 -4.83 7.41 -12.58
C GLN A 272 -5.29 7.60 -11.14
N ALA A 273 -5.33 8.85 -10.65
CA ALA A 273 -5.85 9.18 -9.33
C ALA A 273 -7.34 8.83 -9.24
N ALA A 274 -8.14 9.15 -10.26
CA ALA A 274 -9.55 8.79 -10.32
C ALA A 274 -9.76 7.27 -10.35
N LEU A 275 -8.95 6.51 -11.10
CA LEU A 275 -9.02 5.05 -11.12
C LEU A 275 -8.62 4.44 -9.77
N ALA A 276 -7.56 4.95 -9.13
CA ALA A 276 -7.14 4.51 -7.81
C ALA A 276 -8.19 4.82 -6.74
N LEU A 277 -8.77 6.03 -6.78
CA LEU A 277 -9.86 6.46 -5.90
C LEU A 277 -11.14 5.65 -6.15
N ALA A 278 -11.49 5.37 -7.41
CA ALA A 278 -12.65 4.56 -7.76
C ALA A 278 -12.48 3.11 -7.28
N ALA A 279 -11.31 2.51 -7.51
CA ALA A 279 -10.99 1.17 -7.01
C ALA A 279 -11.02 1.13 -5.47
N TRP A 280 -10.51 2.16 -4.81
CA TRP A 280 -10.56 2.29 -3.36
C TRP A 280 -12.00 2.44 -2.83
N ALA A 281 -12.82 3.27 -3.47
CA ALA A 281 -14.21 3.48 -3.11
C ALA A 281 -15.01 2.18 -3.29
N LEU A 282 -14.78 1.46 -4.39
CA LEU A 282 -15.42 0.18 -4.67
C LEU A 282 -15.03 -0.90 -3.67
N ALA A 283 -13.74 -1.00 -3.34
CA ALA A 283 -13.21 -1.99 -2.39
C ALA A 283 -13.71 -1.76 -0.94
N ARG A 284 -14.23 -0.56 -0.62
CA ARG A 284 -14.85 -0.26 0.67
C ARG A 284 -16.32 -0.68 0.78
N LEU A 285 -17.01 -0.90 -0.34
CA LEU A 285 -18.45 -1.22 -0.33
C LEU A 285 -18.77 -2.50 0.46
N PRO A 286 -18.02 -3.61 0.35
CA PRO A 286 -18.28 -4.82 1.14
C PRO A 286 -18.12 -4.57 2.65
N ALA A 287 -17.11 -3.78 3.03
CA ALA A 287 -16.85 -3.41 4.42
C ALA A 287 -17.95 -2.50 4.99
N ALA A 288 -18.44 -1.53 4.21
CA ALA A 288 -19.56 -0.69 4.60
C ALA A 288 -20.88 -1.49 4.73
N ALA A 289 -21.10 -2.47 3.86
CA ALA A 289 -22.25 -3.37 3.93
C ALA A 289 -22.18 -4.31 5.16
N ALA A 290 -21.01 -4.82 5.52
CA ALA A 290 -20.81 -5.62 6.72
C ALA A 290 -21.14 -4.85 8.02
N VAL A 291 -20.75 -3.57 8.08
CA VAL A 291 -21.08 -2.68 9.21
C VAL A 291 -22.55 -2.23 9.19
N GLY A 292 -23.13 -2.01 8.01
CA GLY A 292 -24.52 -1.57 7.84
C GLY A 292 -25.56 -2.68 8.07
N GLY A 293 -25.27 -3.92 7.66
CA GLY A 293 -26.17 -5.08 7.82
C GLY A 293 -26.46 -5.41 9.29
N ALA A 294 -25.52 -5.12 10.19
CA ALA A 294 -25.68 -5.30 11.63
C ALA A 294 -26.69 -4.32 12.26
N ARG A 295 -26.98 -3.17 11.63
CA ARG A 295 -28.04 -2.27 12.09
C ARG A 295 -29.45 -2.77 11.77
N HIS A 296 -29.63 -3.57 10.73
CA HIS A 296 -30.95 -3.98 10.24
C HIS A 296 -31.46 -5.31 10.80
N ARG A 297 -30.61 -6.17 11.38
CA ARG A 297 -31.05 -7.37 12.12
C ARG A 297 -31.43 -7.07 13.57
N ARG A 298 -32.14 -5.96 13.82
CA ARG A 298 -32.86 -5.75 15.09
C ARG A 298 -34.12 -6.62 15.10
N GLY A 299 -33.92 -7.90 15.32
CA GLY A 299 -34.98 -8.91 15.46
C GLY A 299 -34.48 -10.21 16.08
N GLY A 300 -33.43 -10.15 16.90
CA GLY A 300 -32.97 -11.32 17.67
C GLY A 300 -33.91 -11.59 18.85
N PRO A 301 -34.19 -12.86 19.19
CA PRO A 301 -35.14 -13.22 20.24
C PRO A 301 -34.75 -12.55 21.57
N SER A 302 -35.65 -11.73 22.10
CA SER A 302 -35.55 -11.03 23.39
C SER A 302 -34.79 -11.87 24.41
N ALA A 303 -33.78 -11.31 25.09
CA ALA A 303 -32.90 -11.95 26.09
C ALA A 303 -33.63 -12.84 27.14
N LEU A 304 -34.94 -12.65 27.29
CA LEU A 304 -35.86 -13.52 28.02
C LEU A 304 -35.94 -14.97 27.50
N LYS A 305 -35.86 -15.19 26.17
CA LYS A 305 -35.88 -16.54 25.55
C LYS A 305 -34.57 -17.30 25.82
N VAL A 306 -33.43 -16.61 25.75
CA VAL A 306 -32.11 -17.18 26.09
C VAL A 306 -32.02 -17.50 27.59
N ARG A 307 -32.50 -16.59 28.47
CA ARG A 307 -32.62 -16.87 29.92
C ARG A 307 -33.53 -18.05 30.24
N LYS A 308 -34.65 -18.21 29.53
CA LYS A 308 -35.56 -19.35 29.70
C LYS A 308 -34.94 -20.66 29.18
N ALA A 309 -34.16 -20.61 28.10
CA ALA A 309 -33.43 -21.77 27.58
C ALA A 309 -32.33 -22.22 28.55
N CYS A 310 -31.50 -21.30 29.06
CA CYS A 310 -30.50 -21.62 30.08
C CYS A 310 -31.14 -22.20 31.35
N ARG A 311 -32.21 -21.60 31.89
CA ARG A 311 -32.89 -22.16 33.08
C ARG A 311 -33.43 -23.58 32.87
N ARG A 312 -33.90 -23.93 31.67
CA ARG A 312 -34.36 -25.30 31.36
C ARG A 312 -33.21 -26.29 31.30
N VAL A 313 -32.06 -25.89 30.78
CA VAL A 313 -30.86 -26.74 30.73
C VAL A 313 -30.29 -26.94 32.13
N THR A 314 -30.18 -25.89 32.94
CA THR A 314 -29.71 -25.99 34.33
C THR A 314 -30.65 -26.83 35.19
N ALA A 315 -31.98 -26.68 35.02
CA ALA A 315 -32.96 -27.51 35.72
C ALA A 315 -32.89 -28.99 35.33
N ARG A 316 -32.60 -29.30 34.05
CA ARG A 316 -32.41 -30.68 33.57
C ARG A 316 -31.11 -31.31 34.06
N MET A 317 -30.04 -30.52 34.19
CA MET A 317 -28.78 -30.98 34.79
C MET A 317 -28.94 -31.28 36.29
N PHE A 318 -29.61 -30.40 37.05
CA PHE A 318 -29.87 -30.64 38.47
C PHE A 318 -30.82 -31.83 38.72
N ALA A 319 -31.81 -32.03 37.86
CA ALA A 319 -32.70 -33.20 37.93
C ALA A 319 -31.96 -34.54 37.68
N ARG A 320 -30.90 -34.54 36.84
CA ARG A 320 -30.04 -35.72 36.62
C ARG A 320 -29.00 -35.94 37.71
N ALA A 321 -28.65 -34.91 38.47
CA ALA A 321 -27.59 -34.96 39.50
C ALA A 321 -28.10 -35.24 40.93
N GLY A 322 -29.39 -35.54 41.13
CA GLY A 322 -29.96 -35.96 42.42
C GLY A 322 -29.87 -34.93 43.56
N THR A 323 -29.44 -33.70 43.29
CA THR A 323 -29.19 -32.67 44.31
C THR A 323 -30.23 -31.57 44.21
N LYS A 324 -31.00 -31.35 45.29
CA LYS A 324 -31.97 -30.25 45.36
C LYS A 324 -31.25 -28.89 45.34
N PRO A 325 -31.73 -27.90 44.58
CA PRO A 325 -31.14 -26.57 44.60
C PRO A 325 -31.37 -25.89 45.97
N GLY A 326 -30.29 -25.53 46.65
CA GLY A 326 -30.32 -24.73 47.87
C GLY A 326 -30.91 -23.35 47.60
N ARG A 327 -31.84 -22.89 48.46
CA ARG A 327 -32.41 -21.53 48.38
C ARG A 327 -31.28 -20.50 48.52
N PRO A 328 -31.28 -19.43 47.70
CA PRO A 328 -30.34 -18.33 47.90
C PRO A 328 -30.63 -17.65 49.25
N ARG A 329 -29.61 -17.57 50.11
CA ARG A 329 -29.65 -16.72 51.31
C ARG A 329 -29.80 -15.28 50.85
N ARG A 330 -30.81 -14.58 51.38
CA ARG A 330 -30.92 -13.12 51.28
C ARG A 330 -29.70 -12.54 52.01
N VAL A 331 -28.87 -11.80 51.29
CA VAL A 331 -27.96 -10.84 51.91
C VAL A 331 -28.82 -9.60 52.17
N THR A 332 -29.15 -9.38 53.43
CA THR A 332 -29.70 -8.12 53.94
C THR A 332 -28.55 -7.21 54.34
N GLU A 333 -28.64 -5.97 53.85
CA GLU A 333 -27.88 -4.75 54.16
C GLU A 333 -26.39 -4.71 53.82
#